data_AF-A0A8T6A4D4-F1
#
_entry.id   AF-A0A8T6A4D4-F1
#
_cell.length_a   1.000
_cell.length_b   1.000
_cell.length_c   1.000
_cell.angle_alpha   90.00
_cell.angle_beta   90.00
_cell.angle_gamma   90.00
#
_symmetry.space_group_name_H-M   'P 1'
#
loop_
_entity.id
_entity.type
_entity.pdbx_description
1 polymer ?
#
loop_
_entity_poly.entity_id
_entity_poly.type
_entity_poly.pdbx_seq_one_letter_code
_entity_poly.pdbx_strand_id
1 'polypeptide(L)'
;VSMLDSLGKLAGAKTEAKGAYPGWQPDANSPVMHLVRETYQRLFNKTPNIQIIHAGLECGLFKKPYPEMDMVSIGPTITGPHSPDEQVHIKSVGHYWTLLTELLKEIPAK
;
A
#
# COMPACT_ATOMS: atom_id res chain seq x y z
N VAL A 1 8.55 -11.75 17.75
CA VAL A 1 7.81 -12.30 18.92
C VAL A 1 8.75 -12.99 19.90
N SER A 2 9.62 -13.90 19.44
CA SER A 2 10.59 -14.62 20.30
C SER A 2 11.41 -13.74 21.26
N MET A 3 11.89 -12.57 20.82
CA MET A 3 12.61 -11.64 21.72
C MET A 3 11.75 -11.13 22.87
N LEU A 4 10.48 -10.77 22.59
CA LEU A 4 9.55 -10.31 23.63
C LEU A 4 9.18 -11.44 24.58
N ASP A 5 9.04 -12.67 24.07
CA ASP A 5 8.79 -13.85 24.90
C ASP A 5 9.98 -14.16 25.82
N SER A 6 11.22 -14.04 25.31
CA SER A 6 12.44 -14.21 26.11
C SER A 6 12.52 -13.17 27.23
N LEU A 7 12.23 -11.89 26.93
CA LEU A 7 12.20 -10.83 27.93
C LEU A 7 11.09 -11.07 28.97
N GLY A 8 9.89 -11.42 28.53
CA GLY A 8 8.77 -11.75 29.41
C GLY A 8 9.13 -12.87 30.38
N LYS A 9 9.74 -13.95 29.88
CA LYS A 9 10.23 -15.07 30.72
C LYS A 9 11.26 -14.61 31.76
N LEU A 10 12.24 -13.78 31.36
CA LEU A 10 13.24 -13.24 32.29
C LEU A 10 12.63 -12.34 33.36
N ALA A 11 11.54 -11.64 33.03
CA ALA A 11 10.81 -10.77 33.94
C ALA A 11 9.71 -11.51 34.76
N GLY A 12 9.54 -12.82 34.60
CA GLY A 12 8.46 -13.59 35.24
C GLY A 12 7.05 -13.27 34.72
N ALA A 13 6.94 -12.64 33.54
CA ALA A 13 5.69 -12.28 32.89
C ALA A 13 5.26 -13.31 31.84
N LYS A 14 3.95 -13.38 31.57
CA LYS A 14 3.37 -14.17 30.47
C LYS A 14 3.11 -13.26 29.27
N THR A 15 3.56 -13.67 28.09
CA THR A 15 3.31 -13.01 26.81
C THR A 15 2.31 -13.81 25.96
N GLU A 16 1.55 -13.12 25.12
CA GLU A 16 0.62 -13.74 24.17
C GLU A 16 0.59 -12.92 22.88
N ALA A 17 0.93 -13.54 21.75
CA ALA A 17 0.87 -12.89 20.44
C ALA A 17 -0.51 -13.08 19.80
N LYS A 18 -1.12 -11.99 19.32
CA LYS A 18 -2.42 -11.97 18.64
C LYS A 18 -2.40 -11.02 17.46
N GLY A 19 -3.33 -11.20 16.52
CA GLY A 19 -3.54 -10.26 15.41
C GLY A 19 -2.45 -10.24 14.35
N ALA A 20 -1.71 -11.34 14.16
CA ALA A 20 -0.72 -11.42 13.10
C ALA A 20 -1.39 -11.34 11.72
N TYR A 21 -0.90 -10.44 10.88
CA TYR A 21 -1.28 -10.33 9.47
C TYR A 21 -0.02 -10.35 8.58
N PRO A 22 -0.11 -10.89 7.35
CA PRO A 22 1.01 -10.94 6.42
C PRO A 22 1.36 -9.54 5.91
N GLY A 23 2.64 -9.29 5.68
CA GLY A 23 3.10 -8.14 4.92
C GLY A 23 2.87 -8.31 3.42
N TRP A 24 2.91 -7.21 2.68
CA TRP A 24 2.92 -7.20 1.22
C TRP A 24 4.35 -6.93 0.73
N GLN A 25 4.98 -7.90 0.07
CA GLN A 25 6.31 -7.72 -0.50
C GLN A 25 6.23 -6.98 -1.85
N PRO A 26 7.16 -6.04 -2.12
CA PRO A 26 7.22 -5.35 -3.39
C PRO A 26 7.63 -6.30 -4.53
N ASP A 27 7.09 -6.07 -5.72
CA ASP A 27 7.51 -6.73 -6.96
C ASP A 27 8.01 -5.66 -7.95
N ALA A 28 9.32 -5.68 -8.23
CA ALA A 28 9.95 -4.73 -9.14
C ALA A 28 9.56 -4.96 -10.62
N ASN A 29 9.04 -6.14 -10.95
CA ASN A 29 8.63 -6.52 -12.30
C ASN A 29 7.11 -6.43 -12.51
N SER A 30 6.36 -5.91 -11.53
CA SER A 30 4.90 -5.77 -11.59
C SER A 30 4.47 -4.97 -12.83
N PRO A 31 3.73 -5.59 -13.78
CA PRO A 31 3.22 -4.89 -14.96
C PRO A 31 2.33 -3.69 -14.61
N VAL A 32 1.42 -3.82 -13.63
CA VAL A 32 0.53 -2.74 -13.21
C VAL A 32 1.30 -1.59 -12.55
N MET A 33 2.39 -1.88 -11.82
CA MET A 33 3.25 -0.85 -11.26
C MET A 33 3.94 -0.02 -12.34
N HIS A 34 4.45 -0.67 -13.40
CA HIS A 34 5.02 0.04 -14.54
C HIS A 34 3.97 0.87 -15.28
N LEU A 35 2.78 0.33 -15.50
CA LEU A 35 1.66 1.05 -16.11
C LEU A 35 1.29 2.32 -15.31
N VAL A 36 1.24 2.21 -13.98
CA VAL A 36 0.99 3.34 -13.07
C VAL A 36 2.08 4.40 -13.22
N ARG A 37 3.35 3.99 -13.19
CA ARG A 37 4.50 4.89 -13.33
C ARG A 37 4.44 5.70 -14.62
N GLU A 38 4.18 5.01 -15.74
CA GLU A 38 4.18 5.60 -17.08
C GLU A 38 2.96 6.50 -17.30
N THR A 39 1.79 6.07 -16.86
CA THR A 39 0.55 6.87 -16.92
C THR A 39 0.69 8.14 -16.09
N TYR A 40 1.25 8.04 -14.88
CA TYR A 40 1.48 9.21 -14.02
C TYR A 40 2.48 10.19 -14.66
N GLN A 41 3.58 9.68 -15.22
CA GLN A 41 4.56 10.52 -15.93
C GLN A 41 3.92 11.24 -17.12
N ARG A 42 3.10 10.55 -17.91
CA ARG A 42 2.41 11.13 -19.07
C ARG A 42 1.40 12.21 -18.67
N LEU A 43 0.59 11.96 -17.64
CA LEU A 43 -0.46 12.87 -17.21
C LEU A 43 0.08 14.13 -16.51
N PHE A 44 1.12 13.97 -15.69
CA PHE A 44 1.56 15.02 -14.76
C PHE A 44 2.98 15.50 -15.01
N ASN A 45 3.63 15.01 -16.07
CA ASN A 45 5.02 15.31 -16.44
C ASN A 45 5.99 15.16 -15.26
N LYS A 46 5.75 14.15 -14.41
CA LYS A 46 6.50 13.91 -13.18
C LYS A 46 6.57 12.41 -12.91
N THR A 47 7.73 11.93 -12.48
CA THR A 47 7.87 10.54 -12.06
C THR A 47 7.26 10.37 -10.67
N PRO A 48 6.32 9.42 -10.46
CA PRO A 48 5.77 9.19 -9.13
C PRO A 48 6.83 8.56 -8.22
N ASN A 49 6.71 8.84 -6.93
CA ASN A 49 7.53 8.17 -5.92
C ASN A 49 6.96 6.78 -5.66
N ILE A 50 7.65 5.73 -6.12
CA ILE A 50 7.31 4.35 -5.80
C ILE A 50 7.92 4.02 -4.45
N GLN A 51 7.07 3.66 -3.49
CA GLN A 51 7.47 3.49 -2.09
C GLN A 51 6.83 2.26 -1.45
N ILE A 52 7.45 1.80 -0.38
CA ILE A 52 6.88 0.85 0.57
C ILE A 52 6.59 1.64 1.84
N ILE A 53 5.43 1.44 2.44
CA ILE A 53 5.08 2.09 3.71
C ILE A 53 5.31 1.13 4.87
N HIS A 54 5.77 1.65 6.00
CA HIS A 54 5.85 0.88 7.25
C HIS A 54 4.52 0.94 8.01
N ALA A 55 3.46 0.47 7.35
CA ALA A 55 2.11 0.38 7.88
C ALA A 55 1.41 -0.87 7.31
N GLY A 56 0.28 -1.25 7.89
CA GLY A 56 -0.55 -2.34 7.37
C GLY A 56 -1.36 -1.88 6.16
N LEU A 57 -1.33 -2.67 5.08
CA LEU A 57 -2.25 -2.58 3.95
C LEU A 57 -2.90 -3.95 3.74
N GLU A 58 -4.17 -3.96 3.35
CA GLU A 58 -4.92 -5.17 3.05
C GLU A 58 -4.33 -5.94 1.86
N CYS A 59 -3.50 -5.31 1.02
CA CYS A 59 -2.76 -5.97 -0.07
C CYS A 59 -1.97 -7.20 0.41
N GLY A 60 -1.44 -7.19 1.64
CA GLY A 60 -0.77 -8.35 2.22
C GLY A 60 -1.73 -9.52 2.44
N LEU A 61 -2.96 -9.22 2.89
CA LEU A 61 -4.03 -10.20 3.06
C LEU A 61 -4.55 -10.72 1.72
N PHE A 62 -4.68 -9.85 0.70
CA PHE A 62 -5.16 -10.25 -0.64
C PHE A 62 -4.17 -11.16 -1.37
N LYS A 63 -2.87 -10.94 -1.23
CA LYS A 63 -1.84 -11.77 -1.88
C LYS A 63 -1.84 -13.21 -1.38
N LYS A 64 -2.35 -13.48 -0.17
CA LYS A 64 -2.39 -14.83 0.43
C LYS A 64 -3.28 -15.81 -0.35
N PRO A 65 -4.58 -15.52 -0.62
CA PRO A 65 -5.42 -16.35 -1.47
C PRO A 65 -5.17 -16.13 -2.98
N TYR A 66 -4.60 -14.98 -3.37
CA TYR A 66 -4.35 -14.63 -4.78
C TYR A 66 -2.86 -14.34 -5.04
N PRO A 67 -1.98 -15.35 -4.97
CA PRO A 67 -0.53 -15.15 -5.09
C PRO A 67 -0.11 -14.56 -6.44
N GLU A 68 -0.84 -14.87 -7.51
CA GLU A 68 -0.55 -14.39 -8.86
C GLU A 68 -1.21 -13.03 -9.18
N MET A 69 -2.01 -12.46 -8.27
CA MET A 69 -2.66 -11.18 -8.51
C MET A 69 -1.65 -10.04 -8.50
N ASP A 70 -1.51 -9.35 -9.63
CA ASP A 70 -0.70 -8.14 -9.73
C ASP A 70 -1.46 -6.95 -9.12
N MET A 71 -0.78 -6.16 -8.29
CA MET A 71 -1.43 -5.16 -7.43
C MET A 71 -0.59 -3.90 -7.28
N VAL A 72 -1.27 -2.77 -7.13
CA VAL A 72 -0.72 -1.48 -6.73
C VAL A 72 -1.67 -0.83 -5.73
N SER A 73 -1.14 0.03 -4.85
CA SER A 73 -1.95 0.92 -4.01
C SER A 73 -1.65 2.37 -4.39
N ILE A 74 -2.71 3.13 -4.68
CA ILE A 74 -2.64 4.56 -5.02
C ILE A 74 -3.79 5.29 -4.30
N GLY A 75 -3.61 6.57 -4.00
CA GLY A 75 -4.64 7.37 -3.33
C GLY A 75 -4.34 8.86 -3.30
N PRO A 76 -5.32 9.69 -2.90
CA PRO A 76 -5.11 11.11 -2.68
C PRO A 76 -4.27 11.36 -1.41
N THR A 77 -3.85 12.60 -1.22
CA THR A 77 -3.16 13.01 0.00
C THR A 77 -4.16 13.18 1.14
N ILE A 78 -4.00 12.35 2.17
CA ILE A 78 -4.74 12.41 3.45
C ILE A 78 -3.72 12.65 4.56
N THR A 79 -4.06 13.52 5.51
CA THR A 79 -3.23 13.86 6.67
C THR A 79 -4.00 13.64 7.96
N GLY A 80 -3.29 13.24 9.02
CA GLY A 80 -3.90 12.93 10.31
C GLY A 80 -4.90 11.76 10.31
N PRO A 81 -4.76 10.71 9.45
CA PRO A 81 -5.71 9.60 9.48
C PRO A 81 -5.76 8.96 10.87
N HIS A 82 -6.95 8.51 11.27
CA HIS A 82 -7.24 7.94 12.61
C HIS A 82 -7.22 8.94 13.77
N SER A 83 -7.29 10.24 13.48
CA SER A 83 -7.40 11.29 14.50
C SER A 83 -8.58 12.23 14.19
N PRO A 84 -9.06 13.00 15.19
CA PRO A 84 -10.04 14.06 14.93
C PRO A 84 -9.56 15.13 13.94
N ASP A 85 -8.25 15.21 13.69
CA ASP A 85 -7.62 16.15 12.75
C ASP A 85 -7.52 15.58 11.32
N GLU A 86 -8.18 14.45 11.03
CA GLU A 86 -8.16 13.82 9.72
C GLU A 86 -8.70 14.75 8.63
N GLN A 87 -7.88 14.96 7.59
CA GLN A 87 -8.17 15.88 6.49
C GLN A 87 -7.74 15.28 5.16
N VAL A 88 -8.50 15.61 4.10
CA VAL A 88 -8.17 15.23 2.72
C VAL A 88 -7.88 16.47 1.89
N HIS A 89 -6.79 16.45 1.12
CA HIS A 89 -6.44 17.55 0.24
C HIS A 89 -7.26 17.49 -1.05
N ILE A 90 -8.28 18.35 -1.18
CA ILE A 90 -9.28 18.32 -2.28
C ILE A 90 -8.63 18.28 -3.68
N LYS A 91 -7.61 19.10 -3.96
CA LYS A 91 -6.95 19.08 -5.28
C LYS A 91 -6.31 17.74 -5.60
N SER A 92 -5.75 17.05 -4.60
CA SER A 92 -5.15 15.71 -4.80
C SER A 92 -6.19 14.64 -5.13
N VAL A 93 -7.45 14.80 -4.71
CA VAL A 93 -8.55 13.91 -5.10
C VAL A 93 -8.81 13.99 -6.60
N GLY A 94 -8.78 15.20 -7.17
CA GLY A 94 -8.88 15.40 -8.61
C GLY A 94 -7.74 14.70 -9.38
N HIS A 95 -6.50 14.87 -8.92
CA HIS A 95 -5.34 14.19 -9.53
C HIS A 95 -5.46 12.66 -9.44
N TYR A 96 -5.84 12.13 -8.27
CA TYR A 96 -6.09 10.71 -8.07
C TYR A 96 -7.16 10.18 -9.04
N TRP A 97 -8.28 10.91 -9.18
CA TRP A 97 -9.36 10.51 -10.07
C TRP A 97 -8.95 10.46 -11.54
N THR A 98 -8.20 11.47 -12.00
CA THR A 98 -7.63 11.49 -13.35
C THR A 98 -6.70 10.29 -13.57
N LEU A 99 -5.82 10.00 -12.62
CA LEU A 99 -4.93 8.84 -12.71
C LEU A 99 -5.71 7.52 -12.76
N LEU A 100 -6.65 7.31 -11.83
CA LEU A 100 -7.43 6.08 -11.74
C LEU A 100 -8.19 5.80 -13.03
N THR A 101 -8.93 6.80 -13.53
CA THR A 101 -9.75 6.64 -14.74
C THR A 101 -8.91 6.45 -15.99
N GLU A 102 -7.72 7.04 -16.05
CA GLU A 102 -6.80 6.80 -17.17
C GLU A 102 -6.21 5.39 -17.10
N LEU A 103 -5.78 4.94 -15.92
CA LEU A 103 -5.26 3.58 -15.74
C LEU A 103 -6.25 2.53 -16.20
N LEU A 104 -7.53 2.68 -15.83
CA LEU A 104 -8.57 1.73 -16.23
C LEU A 104 -8.76 1.63 -17.74
N LYS A 105 -8.48 2.69 -18.51
CA LYS A 105 -8.54 2.67 -19.98
C LYS A 105 -7.31 2.01 -20.60
N GLU A 106 -6.16 2.16 -19.95
CA GLU A 106 -4.86 1.71 -20.44
C GLU A 106 -4.54 0.25 -20.05
N ILE A 107 -5.40 -0.41 -19.26
CA ILE A 107 -5.25 -1.83 -18.96
C ILE A 107 -5.22 -2.61 -20.29
N PRO A 108 -4.15 -3.40 -20.54
CA PRO A 108 -4.01 -4.13 -21.80
C PRO A 108 -5.08 -5.21 -21.95
N ALA A 109 -5.42 -5.53 -23.19
CA ALA A 109 -6.19 -6.73 -23.49
C ALA A 109 -5.43 -7.98 -23.01
N LYS A 110 -6.17 -9.00 -22.59
CA LYS A 110 -5.61 -10.30 -22.19
C LYS A 110 -5.03 -11.07 -23.37
#